data_AF-A9KJA1-F1
#
_entry.id   AF-A9KJA1-F1
#
_cell.length_a   1.000
_cell.length_b   1.000
_cell.length_c   1.000
_cell.angle_alpha   90.00
_cell.angle_beta   90.00
_cell.angle_gamma   90.00
#
_symmetry.space_group_name_H-M   'P 1'
#
loop_
_entity.id
_entity.type
_entity.pdbx_description
1 polymer ?
#
loop_
_entity_poly.entity_id
_entity_poly.type
_entity_poly.pdbx_seq_one_letter_code
_entity_poly.pdbx_strand_id
1 'polypeptide(L)'
;MKGCDYVMKTKKQQELVDSFLDALDNELGSLYREIVMCLSGLGYYPRKQRSYIVFKHDLHNREMAKMGMTCTKDASPYFELRFSACKGYSERFADVVRAYINKNPNRLFPHCENGKCIFRADGERAPYYEVAFLDGETKSCCGSKALVIPNNLKYHLSSGIFKLHILAKMRS
;
A
#
# COMPACT_ATOMS: atom_id res chain seq x y z
N MET A 1 -22.34 -21.34 -6.45
CA MET A 1 -20.87 -21.27 -6.58
C MET A 1 -20.30 -21.07 -5.18
N LYS A 2 -19.56 -22.04 -4.62
CA LYS A 2 -18.89 -21.88 -3.32
C LYS A 2 -17.65 -21.01 -3.55
N GLY A 3 -17.61 -19.86 -2.89
CA GLY A 3 -16.63 -18.80 -3.13
C GLY A 3 -15.21 -19.20 -2.75
N CYS A 4 -14.24 -18.60 -3.42
CA CYS A 4 -12.85 -18.60 -2.96
C CYS A 4 -12.76 -17.85 -1.63
N ASP A 5 -12.83 -18.59 -0.53
CA ASP A 5 -12.64 -18.04 0.80
C ASP A 5 -11.19 -17.59 0.96
N TYR A 6 -11.01 -16.33 1.34
CA TYR A 6 -9.70 -15.81 1.68
C TYR A 6 -9.29 -16.33 3.06
N VAL A 7 -8.07 -16.85 3.19
CA VAL A 7 -7.64 -17.46 4.46
C VAL A 7 -7.21 -16.38 5.45
N MET A 8 -7.94 -16.27 6.57
CA MET A 8 -7.61 -15.42 7.71
C MET A 8 -7.14 -16.26 8.89
N LYS A 9 -6.31 -15.70 9.78
CA LYS A 9 -5.84 -16.44 10.97
C LYS A 9 -6.92 -16.61 12.03
N THR A 10 -7.86 -15.68 12.10
CA THR A 10 -8.88 -15.65 13.14
C THR A 10 -10.23 -15.27 12.55
N LYS A 11 -11.30 -15.73 13.19
CA LYS A 11 -12.68 -15.35 12.84
C LYS A 11 -12.89 -13.83 12.89
N LYS A 12 -12.27 -13.13 13.85
CA LYS A 12 -12.35 -11.67 13.96
C LYS A 12 -11.72 -10.95 12.77
N GLN A 13 -10.65 -11.50 12.19
CA GLN A 13 -10.04 -10.94 10.98
C GLN A 13 -10.91 -11.16 9.75
N GLN A 14 -11.55 -12.33 9.67
CA GLN A 14 -12.53 -12.66 8.64
C GLN A 14 -13.71 -11.69 8.69
N GLU A 15 -14.37 -11.57 9.85
CA GLU A 15 -15.50 -10.66 10.08
C GLU A 15 -15.14 -9.20 9.78
N LEU A 16 -13.90 -8.79 10.09
CA LEU A 16 -13.42 -7.44 9.79
C LEU A 16 -13.34 -7.17 8.27
N VAL A 17 -12.85 -8.13 7.50
CA VAL A 17 -12.76 -7.99 6.04
C VAL A 17 -14.15 -8.12 5.42
N ASP A 18 -14.96 -9.09 5.86
CA ASP A 18 -16.32 -9.29 5.34
C ASP A 18 -17.14 -8.01 5.53
N SER A 19 -17.12 -7.40 6.72
CA SER A 19 -17.80 -6.13 6.98
C SER A 19 -17.33 -4.98 6.08
N PHE A 20 -16.07 -4.98 5.65
CA PHE A 20 -15.57 -3.97 4.71
C PHE A 20 -16.02 -4.28 3.27
N LEU A 21 -15.98 -5.54 2.85
CA LEU A 21 -16.38 -5.97 1.51
C LEU A 21 -17.89 -5.84 1.28
N ASP A 22 -18.71 -6.09 2.31
CA ASP A 22 -20.17 -5.97 2.26
C ASP A 22 -20.64 -4.52 2.02
N ALA A 23 -19.77 -3.55 2.30
CA ALA A 23 -20.04 -2.13 2.04
C ALA A 23 -19.67 -1.68 0.61
N LEU A 24 -19.17 -2.60 -0.22
CA LEU A 24 -18.74 -2.32 -1.59
C LEU A 24 -19.76 -2.87 -2.60
N ASP A 25 -19.82 -2.27 -3.78
CA ASP A 25 -20.49 -2.91 -4.92
C ASP A 25 -19.78 -4.22 -5.33
N ASN A 26 -20.44 -5.03 -6.15
CA ASN A 26 -19.94 -6.36 -6.52
C ASN A 26 -18.56 -6.32 -7.23
N GLU A 27 -18.31 -5.29 -8.04
CA GLU A 27 -17.06 -5.19 -8.81
C GLU A 27 -15.88 -4.83 -7.89
N LEU A 28 -16.05 -3.78 -7.08
CA LEU A 28 -15.07 -3.35 -6.10
C LEU A 28 -14.89 -4.40 -5.00
N GLY A 29 -15.96 -5.05 -4.57
CA GLY A 29 -15.93 -6.15 -3.62
C GLY A 29 -15.05 -7.31 -4.11
N SER A 30 -15.17 -7.69 -5.39
CA SER A 30 -14.33 -8.74 -5.99
C SER A 30 -12.85 -8.33 -6.02
N LEU A 31 -12.56 -7.11 -6.49
CA LEU A 31 -11.19 -6.60 -6.55
C LEU A 31 -10.52 -6.55 -5.17
N TYR A 32 -11.21 -6.01 -4.16
CA TYR A 32 -10.67 -5.92 -2.81
C TYR A 32 -10.50 -7.29 -2.16
N ARG A 33 -11.39 -8.25 -2.46
CA ARG A 33 -11.21 -9.65 -2.04
C ARG A 33 -9.91 -10.24 -2.59
N GLU A 34 -9.61 -10.04 -3.87
CA GLU A 34 -8.36 -10.48 -4.49
C GLU A 34 -7.12 -9.86 -3.84
N ILE A 35 -7.16 -8.56 -3.56
CA ILE A 35 -6.08 -7.86 -2.84
C ILE A 35 -5.87 -8.48 -1.46
N VAL A 36 -6.95 -8.75 -0.73
CA VAL A 36 -6.88 -9.37 0.61
C VAL A 36 -6.27 -10.77 0.53
N MET A 37 -6.68 -11.60 -0.43
CA MET A 37 -6.08 -12.92 -0.66
C MET A 37 -4.59 -12.83 -0.97
N CYS A 38 -4.18 -11.85 -1.78
CA CYS A 38 -2.77 -11.65 -2.09
C CYS A 38 -1.97 -11.28 -0.84
N LEU A 39 -2.47 -10.34 -0.03
CA LEU A 39 -1.81 -9.89 1.20
C LEU A 39 -1.71 -11.02 2.24
N SER A 40 -2.78 -11.78 2.45
CA SER A 40 -2.77 -12.90 3.41
C SER A 40 -1.85 -14.03 2.94
N GLY A 41 -1.82 -14.33 1.64
CA GLY A 41 -0.87 -15.26 1.04
C GLY A 41 0.60 -14.85 1.17
N LEU A 42 0.86 -13.56 1.42
CA LEU A 42 2.19 -13.00 1.71
C LEU A 42 2.47 -12.87 3.22
N GLY A 43 1.58 -13.39 4.08
CA GLY A 43 1.73 -13.32 5.54
C GLY A 43 1.31 -11.99 6.17
N TYR A 44 0.63 -11.11 5.42
CA TYR A 44 0.09 -9.86 5.94
C TYR A 44 -1.38 -10.00 6.29
N TYR A 45 -1.72 -9.82 7.56
CA TYR A 45 -3.08 -10.03 8.06
C TYR A 45 -3.74 -8.72 8.48
N PRO A 46 -5.08 -8.62 8.33
CA PRO A 46 -5.81 -7.42 8.63
C PRO A 46 -5.88 -7.17 10.14
N ARG A 47 -5.85 -5.89 10.51
CA ARG A 47 -6.10 -5.41 11.87
C ARG A 47 -6.89 -4.11 11.78
N LYS A 48 -7.95 -4.00 12.59
CA LYS A 48 -8.73 -2.76 12.69
C LYS A 48 -7.86 -1.67 13.32
N GLN A 49 -7.83 -0.50 12.69
CA GLN A 49 -7.18 0.69 13.22
C GLN A 49 -8.05 1.91 12.94
N ARG A 50 -8.71 2.41 14.00
CA ARG A 50 -9.69 3.51 13.91
C ARG A 50 -10.74 3.21 12.82
N SER A 51 -10.82 4.02 11.76
CA SER A 51 -11.79 3.88 10.67
C SER A 51 -11.33 2.96 9.53
N TYR A 52 -10.11 2.42 9.56
CA TYR A 52 -9.52 1.66 8.46
C TYR A 52 -8.95 0.31 8.91
N ILE A 53 -8.56 -0.50 7.92
CA ILE A 53 -7.91 -1.80 8.08
C ILE A 53 -6.46 -1.64 7.65
N VAL A 54 -5.54 -2.06 8.51
CA VAL A 54 -4.11 -2.17 8.17
C VAL A 54 -3.70 -3.62 8.03
N PHE A 55 -2.79 -3.91 7.11
CA PHE A 55 -2.26 -5.24 6.85
C PHE A 55 -0.82 -5.32 7.35
N LYS A 56 -0.59 -6.12 8.38
CA LYS A 56 0.72 -6.27 9.05
C LYS A 56 1.22 -7.69 8.94
N HIS A 57 2.53 -7.83 8.76
CA HIS A 57 3.19 -9.14 8.80
C HIS A 57 3.37 -9.59 10.25
N ASP A 58 3.20 -10.87 10.54
CA ASP A 58 3.34 -11.36 11.92
C ASP A 58 4.78 -11.33 12.41
N LEU A 59 5.74 -11.71 11.56
CA LEU A 59 7.14 -11.87 11.98
C LEU A 59 7.82 -10.54 12.33
N HIS A 60 7.55 -9.49 11.57
CA HIS A 60 8.26 -8.21 11.72
C HIS A 60 7.32 -7.03 12.04
N ASN A 61 6.02 -7.28 12.22
CA ASN A 61 4.99 -6.29 12.60
C ASN A 61 4.97 -5.02 11.72
N ARG A 62 5.52 -5.10 10.49
CA ARG A 62 5.53 -3.97 9.56
C ARG A 62 4.24 -3.97 8.77
N GLU A 63 3.67 -2.79 8.64
CA GLU A 63 2.53 -2.53 7.77
C GLU A 63 2.97 -2.47 6.31
N MET A 64 2.24 -3.20 5.46
CA MET A 64 2.41 -3.19 4.01
C MET A 64 1.33 -2.35 3.34
N ALA A 65 0.09 -2.51 3.78
CA ALA A 65 -1.04 -1.89 3.12
C ALA A 65 -2.10 -1.44 4.11
N LYS A 66 -2.96 -0.54 3.63
CA LYS A 66 -4.10 -0.02 4.35
C LYS A 66 -5.28 0.11 3.39
N MET A 67 -6.48 -0.18 3.86
CA MET A 67 -7.72 0.05 3.13
C MET A 67 -8.80 0.58 4.04
N GLY A 68 -9.75 1.31 3.48
CA GLY A 68 -10.89 1.84 4.20
C GLY A 68 -11.78 2.68 3.30
N MET A 69 -12.72 3.39 3.90
CA MET A 69 -13.61 4.32 3.21
C MET A 69 -13.17 5.77 3.47
N THR A 70 -13.28 6.64 2.47
CA THR A 70 -13.11 8.07 2.67
C THR A 70 -14.25 8.63 3.53
N CYS A 71 -13.96 9.63 4.37
CA CYS A 71 -14.95 10.30 5.21
C CYS A 71 -15.62 11.49 4.49
N THR A 72 -15.61 11.50 3.15
CA THR A 72 -16.20 12.56 2.32
C THR A 72 -17.69 12.32 2.09
N LYS A 73 -18.42 13.34 1.59
CA LYS A 73 -19.85 13.20 1.23
C LYS A 73 -20.09 12.00 0.30
N ASP A 74 -19.15 11.75 -0.61
CA ASP A 74 -19.11 10.54 -1.42
C ASP A 74 -18.09 9.58 -0.79
N ALA A 75 -18.58 8.70 0.09
CA ALA A 75 -17.74 7.67 0.70
C ALA A 75 -17.26 6.72 -0.40
N SER A 76 -15.95 6.67 -0.61
CA SER A 76 -15.31 5.83 -1.62
C SER A 76 -14.25 4.93 -1.00
N PRO A 77 -14.11 3.68 -1.44
CA PRO A 77 -13.05 2.83 -0.93
C PRO A 77 -11.69 3.31 -1.44
N TYR A 78 -10.70 3.28 -0.56
CA TYR A 78 -9.30 3.55 -0.91
C TYR A 78 -8.42 2.37 -0.51
N PHE A 79 -7.26 2.31 -1.15
CA PHE A 79 -6.21 1.36 -0.83
C PHE A 79 -4.89 2.11 -0.90
N GLU A 80 -4.13 2.04 0.17
CA GLU A 80 -2.78 2.56 0.29
C GLU A 80 -1.81 1.39 0.37
N LEU A 81 -0.73 1.48 -0.38
CA LEU A 81 0.30 0.45 -0.42
C LEU A 81 1.66 1.09 -0.19
N ARG A 82 2.44 0.46 0.69
CA ARG A 82 3.86 0.77 0.87
C ARG A 82 4.66 -0.11 -0.09
N PHE A 83 5.41 0.51 -0.99
CA PHE A 83 6.36 -0.23 -1.82
C PHE A 83 7.68 -0.27 -1.08
N SER A 84 8.17 -1.45 -0.71
CA SER A 84 9.49 -1.60 -0.10
C SER A 84 10.64 -1.29 -1.07
N ALA A 85 10.35 -1.02 -2.35
CA ALA A 85 11.33 -0.61 -3.33
C ALA A 85 11.67 0.88 -3.23
N CYS A 86 12.87 1.20 -2.74
CA CYS A 86 13.38 2.56 -2.73
C CYS A 86 13.72 3.09 -4.15
N LYS A 87 14.00 2.17 -5.10
CA LYS A 87 14.37 2.44 -6.50
C LYS A 87 13.95 1.28 -7.41
N GLY A 88 13.81 1.55 -8.71
CA GLY A 88 13.63 0.55 -9.77
C GLY A 88 12.25 -0.13 -9.79
N TYR A 89 11.21 0.54 -9.29
CA TYR A 89 9.83 0.08 -9.44
C TYR A 89 9.29 0.45 -10.83
N SER A 90 8.25 -0.27 -11.28
CA SER A 90 7.61 -0.02 -12.59
C SER A 90 7.16 1.43 -12.77
N GLU A 91 7.13 1.92 -14.02
CA GLU A 91 6.69 3.28 -14.36
C GLU A 91 5.31 3.64 -13.80
N ARG A 92 4.41 2.66 -13.66
CA ARG A 92 3.09 2.87 -13.05
C ARG A 92 3.17 3.30 -11.58
N PHE A 93 4.12 2.76 -10.82
CA PHE A 93 4.37 3.23 -9.46
C PHE A 93 5.12 4.55 -9.47
N ALA A 94 5.95 4.81 -10.49
CA ALA A 94 6.52 6.12 -10.71
C ALA A 94 5.44 7.19 -10.92
N ASP A 95 4.37 6.90 -11.68
CA ASP A 95 3.20 7.79 -11.81
C ASP A 95 2.53 8.07 -10.46
N VAL A 96 2.33 7.04 -9.63
CA VAL A 96 1.75 7.20 -8.28
C VAL A 96 2.64 8.08 -7.40
N VAL A 97 3.95 7.87 -7.43
CA VAL A 97 4.92 8.68 -6.69
C VAL A 97 4.93 10.12 -7.21
N ARG A 98 4.93 10.35 -8.53
CA ARG A 98 4.84 11.68 -9.15
C ARG A 98 3.56 12.40 -8.74
N ALA A 99 2.41 11.72 -8.81
CA ALA A 99 1.13 12.28 -8.40
C ALA A 99 1.12 12.65 -6.92
N TYR A 100 1.69 11.80 -6.05
CA TYR A 100 1.81 12.08 -4.62
C TYR A 100 2.71 13.30 -4.36
N ILE A 101 3.86 13.38 -5.02
CA ILE A 101 4.80 14.49 -4.93
C ILE A 101 4.14 15.80 -5.38
N ASN A 102 3.49 15.80 -6.54
CA ASN A 102 2.82 16.99 -7.08
C ASN A 102 1.69 17.47 -6.19
N LYS A 103 0.94 16.54 -5.57
CA LYS A 103 -0.12 16.87 -4.62
C LYS A 103 0.42 17.38 -3.28
N ASN A 104 1.65 17.01 -2.92
CA ASN A 104 2.26 17.33 -1.62
C ASN A 104 3.67 17.93 -1.81
N PRO A 105 3.81 19.09 -2.47
CA PRO A 105 5.12 19.66 -2.77
C PRO A 105 5.92 19.97 -1.50
N ASN A 106 5.25 20.33 -0.41
CA ASN A 106 5.86 20.59 0.90
C ASN A 106 6.27 19.30 1.67
N ARG A 107 6.00 18.12 1.11
CA ARG A 107 6.39 16.81 1.67
C ARG A 107 7.44 16.10 0.84
N LEU A 108 8.08 16.82 -0.07
CA LEU A 108 9.35 16.45 -0.68
C LEU A 108 10.42 16.33 0.40
N PHE A 109 11.35 15.39 0.25
CA PHE A 109 12.51 15.32 1.12
C PHE A 109 13.49 16.44 0.76
N PRO A 110 13.95 17.27 1.72
CA PRO A 110 15.28 17.86 1.67
C PRO A 110 16.33 16.95 2.36
N HIS A 111 15.95 15.71 2.71
CA HIS A 111 16.52 14.86 3.76
C HIS A 111 16.04 15.31 5.14
N CYS A 112 15.35 14.38 5.83
CA CYS A 112 14.85 14.56 7.19
C CYS A 112 15.84 15.35 8.06
N GLU A 113 15.32 16.29 8.86
CA GLU A 113 16.06 17.24 9.71
C GLU A 113 17.55 16.94 9.89
N ASN A 114 18.41 17.85 9.40
CA ASN A 114 19.86 17.74 9.50
C ASN A 114 20.47 16.49 8.85
N GLY A 115 19.88 16.00 7.74
CA GLY A 115 20.39 14.86 6.99
C GLY A 115 20.12 13.49 7.65
N LYS A 116 19.27 13.42 8.69
CA LYS A 116 18.96 12.20 9.44
C LYS A 116 17.48 11.88 9.42
N CYS A 117 17.12 10.65 9.02
CA CYS A 117 15.72 10.23 9.07
C CYS A 117 15.21 10.11 10.51
N ILE A 118 14.33 11.03 10.90
CA ILE A 118 13.62 11.01 12.19
C ILE A 118 12.79 9.74 12.43
N PHE A 119 12.51 8.94 11.38
CA PHE A 119 11.74 7.71 11.48
C PHE A 119 12.60 6.46 11.72
N ARG A 120 13.93 6.57 11.71
CA ARG A 120 14.86 5.47 11.95
C ARG A 120 15.81 5.83 13.08
N ALA A 121 15.58 5.25 14.26
CA ALA A 121 16.40 5.43 15.46
C ALA A 121 17.80 4.80 15.32
N ASP A 122 18.00 3.93 14.33
CA ASP A 122 19.23 3.17 14.07
C ASP A 122 20.26 3.91 13.17
N GLY A 123 19.94 5.12 12.69
CA GLY A 123 20.84 5.89 11.82
C GLY A 123 20.99 5.35 10.40
N GLU A 124 20.28 4.28 10.03
CA GLU A 124 20.24 3.80 8.65
C GLU A 124 19.42 4.74 7.76
N ARG A 125 19.78 4.82 6.46
CA ARG A 125 18.98 5.55 5.48
C ARG A 125 17.55 4.99 5.49
N ALA A 126 16.58 5.87 5.70
CA ALA A 126 15.19 5.48 5.58
C ALA A 126 14.83 5.17 4.14
N PRO A 127 13.90 4.22 3.91
CA PRO A 127 13.38 4.00 2.58
C PRO A 127 12.74 5.28 2.06
N TYR A 128 13.01 5.60 0.81
CA TYR A 128 12.47 6.77 0.11
C TYR A 128 12.05 6.36 -1.30
N TYR A 129 11.03 7.01 -1.85
CA TYR A 129 10.66 6.87 -3.25
C TYR A 129 11.41 7.92 -4.06
N GLU A 130 11.94 7.55 -5.21
CA GLU A 130 12.71 8.42 -6.12
C GLU A 130 12.11 8.35 -7.52
N VAL A 131 11.82 9.49 -8.14
CA VAL A 131 11.23 9.51 -9.48
C VAL A 131 11.79 10.65 -10.31
N ALA A 132 12.06 10.35 -11.58
CA ALA A 132 12.44 11.33 -12.59
C ALA A 132 11.19 11.97 -13.21
N PHE A 133 11.26 13.28 -13.42
CA PHE A 133 10.27 14.08 -14.13
C PHE A 133 10.71 14.32 -15.58
N LEU A 134 9.77 14.73 -16.43
CA LEU A 134 10.01 14.95 -17.86
C LEU A 134 11.01 16.08 -18.15
N ASP A 135 11.20 16.99 -17.21
CA ASP A 135 12.20 18.06 -17.23
C ASP A 135 13.62 17.59 -16.85
N GLY A 136 13.79 16.30 -16.55
CA GLY A 136 15.04 15.72 -16.08
C GLY A 136 15.29 15.88 -14.59
N GLU A 137 14.40 16.56 -13.85
CA GLU A 137 14.52 16.73 -12.40
C GLU A 137 14.17 15.40 -11.70
N THR A 138 14.98 15.02 -10.71
CA THR A 138 14.67 13.85 -9.86
C THR A 138 14.20 14.34 -8.50
N LYS A 139 13.00 13.92 -8.09
CA LYS A 139 12.45 14.23 -6.76
C LYS A 139 12.30 12.97 -5.93
N SER A 140 12.35 13.16 -4.61
CA SER A 140 12.18 12.07 -3.65
C SER A 140 11.21 12.39 -2.52
N CYS A 141 10.56 11.35 -1.99
CA CYS A 141 9.66 11.47 -0.85
C CYS A 141 9.72 10.24 0.09
N CYS A 142 9.05 10.32 1.24
CA CYS A 142 9.17 9.30 2.30
C CYS A 142 8.64 7.92 1.88
N GLY A 143 9.50 6.90 1.89
CA GLY A 143 9.14 5.50 1.66
C GLY A 143 8.50 4.83 2.87
N SER A 144 8.50 5.49 4.04
CA SER A 144 7.74 5.02 5.20
C SER A 144 6.23 5.29 5.05
N LYS A 145 5.79 6.05 4.05
CA LYS A 145 4.36 6.28 3.82
C LYS A 145 3.82 5.27 2.81
N ALA A 146 2.66 4.70 3.13
CA ALA A 146 1.85 4.00 2.14
C ALA A 146 1.23 5.06 1.21
N LEU A 147 1.24 4.80 -0.09
CA LEU A 147 0.70 5.72 -1.09
C LEU A 147 -0.63 5.20 -1.60
N VAL A 148 -1.60 6.10 -1.77
CA VAL A 148 -2.91 5.75 -2.33
C VAL A 148 -2.72 5.25 -3.75
N ILE A 149 -3.22 4.05 -4.02
CA ILE A 149 -3.21 3.47 -5.37
C ILE A 149 -4.55 3.81 -6.04
N PRO A 150 -4.54 4.51 -7.19
CA PRO A 150 -5.72 4.73 -7.99
C PRO A 150 -6.45 3.43 -8.36
N ASN A 151 -7.78 3.40 -8.32
CA ASN A 151 -8.57 2.19 -8.57
C ASN A 151 -8.29 1.55 -9.94
N ASN A 152 -8.06 2.37 -10.98
CA ASN A 152 -7.69 1.90 -12.32
C ASN A 152 -6.33 1.18 -12.38
N LEU A 153 -5.42 1.45 -11.43
CA LEU A 153 -4.14 0.74 -11.33
C LEU A 153 -4.25 -0.55 -10.50
N LYS A 154 -5.32 -0.74 -9.72
CA LYS A 154 -5.52 -1.89 -8.83
C LYS A 154 -5.87 -3.18 -9.56
N TYR A 155 -6.59 -3.13 -10.68
CA TYR A 155 -6.94 -4.33 -11.48
C TYR A 155 -5.71 -5.08 -12.00
N HIS A 156 -4.58 -4.39 -12.16
CA HIS A 156 -3.32 -5.03 -12.52
C HIS A 156 -2.53 -5.53 -11.30
N LEU A 157 -2.85 -5.07 -10.10
CA LEU A 157 -2.28 -5.58 -8.85
C LEU A 157 -2.88 -6.92 -8.42
N SER A 158 -4.02 -7.35 -8.98
CA SER A 158 -4.51 -8.71 -8.73
C SER A 158 -4.00 -9.72 -9.77
N SER A 159 -3.56 -9.24 -10.94
CA SER A 159 -2.76 -10.05 -11.88
C SER A 159 -1.40 -10.39 -11.25
N GLY A 160 -0.89 -11.61 -11.46
CA GLY A 160 0.31 -12.18 -10.78
C GLY A 160 1.60 -11.34 -10.77
N ILE A 161 1.64 -10.22 -11.50
CA ILE A 161 2.68 -9.18 -11.46
C ILE A 161 2.85 -8.59 -10.05
N PHE A 162 1.78 -8.43 -9.27
CA PHE A 162 1.84 -7.92 -7.89
C PHE A 162 2.58 -8.85 -6.95
N LYS A 163 2.26 -10.14 -7.06
CA LYS A 163 2.92 -11.20 -6.31
C LYS A 163 4.41 -11.24 -6.66
N LEU A 164 4.75 -11.11 -7.94
CA LEU A 164 6.14 -11.04 -8.42
C LEU A 164 6.90 -9.80 -7.92
N HIS A 165 6.29 -8.61 -7.96
CA HIS A 165 6.97 -7.37 -7.53
C HIS A 165 7.20 -7.31 -6.00
N ILE A 166 6.25 -7.78 -5.19
CA ILE A 166 6.42 -7.80 -3.73
C ILE A 166 7.39 -8.93 -3.32
N LEU A 167 7.28 -10.12 -3.93
CA LEU A 167 8.18 -11.25 -3.63
C LEU A 167 9.63 -11.01 -4.09
N ALA A 168 9.85 -10.35 -5.23
CA ALA A 168 11.18 -10.05 -5.72
C ALA A 168 11.97 -9.12 -4.77
N LYS A 169 11.28 -8.28 -4.00
CA LYS A 169 11.90 -7.35 -3.04
C LYS A 169 12.02 -7.90 -1.62
N MET A 170 11.23 -8.92 -1.26
CA MET A 170 11.33 -9.60 0.04
C MET A 170 12.47 -10.62 0.11
N ARG A 171 13.08 -10.97 -1.03
CA ARG A 171 14.22 -11.90 -1.14
C ARG A 171 15.59 -11.20 -1.28
N SER A 172 15.61 -9.87 -1.36
CA SER A 172 16.82 -9.02 -1.38
C SER A 172 16.99 -8.33 -0.04
#